data_AF-A0A7K5G0Y1-F1
#
_entry.id   AF-A0A7K5G0Y1-F1
#
_cell.length_a   1.000
_cell.length_b   1.000
_cell.length_c   1.000
_cell.angle_alpha   90.00
_cell.angle_beta   90.00
_cell.angle_gamma   90.00
#
_symmetry.space_group_name_H-M   'P 1'
#
loop_
_entity.id
_entity.type
_entity.pdbx_description
1 polymer ?
#
loop_
_entity_poly.entity_id
_entity_poly.type
_entity_poly.pdbx_seq_one_letter_code
_entity_poly.pdbx_strand_id
1 'polypeptide(L)'
;YLQVDRTERIKNSLNPKFAKKFLIDYYFELVQKLKFGIYDIDNKTFDLNDDDFLGEFECTLGQIVSSRTLTKPLVHKNGRPAGRGSITITAEEVKDNRVVVLEVEARKLDNKDFFGKSDPYLEFHKQTGDGNWVMVHRTEVIKNNLNPVWKPFKISLNSLCYSDMDKSIKVECYDYDSDGSHDLIGSFQTTMSKLKEASRSSPVEFECINEKKRQKKKNYKNSGIVSVKHCEIIVECTFLDYIMGGCQLNFTVGIDFTGSNGDPRSPDSLHYLSPNGVNEYLTAIWSVGLVIQDYDT
;
A
#
# COMPACT_ATOMS: atom_id res chain seq x y z
N TYR A 1 -18.04 6.77 -21.42
CA TYR A 1 -17.14 5.69 -20.96
C TYR A 1 -16.01 5.54 -21.95
N LEU A 2 -14.77 5.37 -21.49
CA LEU A 2 -13.60 5.01 -22.29
C LEU A 2 -13.32 3.52 -22.08
N GLN A 3 -13.06 2.76 -23.16
CA GLN A 3 -12.66 1.35 -23.01
C GLN A 3 -11.24 1.31 -22.43
N VAL A 4 -11.11 0.78 -21.22
CA VAL A 4 -9.81 0.64 -20.54
C VAL A 4 -9.12 -0.68 -20.86
N ASP A 5 -9.89 -1.76 -21.03
CA ASP A 5 -9.35 -3.08 -21.34
C ASP A 5 -10.44 -4.04 -21.87
N ARG A 6 -10.08 -5.28 -22.24
CA ARG A 6 -10.97 -6.36 -22.70
C ARG A 6 -10.43 -7.74 -22.28
N THR A 7 -11.31 -8.67 -21.89
CA THR A 7 -10.95 -10.08 -21.63
C THR A 7 -10.58 -10.83 -22.92
N GLU A 8 -10.08 -12.06 -22.79
CA GLU A 8 -10.03 -13.00 -23.90
C GLU A 8 -11.41 -13.47 -24.35
N ARG A 9 -11.50 -13.99 -25.59
CA ARG A 9 -12.71 -14.64 -26.13
C ARG A 9 -12.76 -16.10 -25.69
N ILE A 10 -13.91 -16.53 -25.17
CA ILE A 10 -14.17 -17.93 -24.81
C ILE A 10 -15.12 -18.54 -25.83
N LYS A 11 -14.70 -19.63 -26.48
CA LYS A 11 -15.49 -20.31 -27.51
C LYS A 11 -16.51 -21.26 -26.88
N ASN A 12 -17.72 -21.29 -27.45
CA ASN A 12 -18.75 -22.30 -27.17
C ASN A 12 -19.10 -22.46 -25.68
N SER A 13 -19.30 -21.34 -24.97
CA SER A 13 -19.67 -21.37 -23.55
C SER A 13 -20.82 -20.41 -23.24
N LEU A 14 -21.86 -20.92 -22.58
CA LEU A 14 -22.95 -20.13 -22.00
C LEU A 14 -22.63 -19.62 -20.58
N ASN A 15 -21.53 -20.09 -19.98
CA ASN A 15 -21.06 -19.72 -18.65
C ASN A 15 -19.55 -19.44 -18.69
N PRO A 16 -19.11 -18.42 -19.45
CA PRO A 16 -17.68 -18.13 -19.62
C PRO A 16 -17.01 -17.78 -18.28
N LYS A 17 -15.79 -18.30 -18.07
CA LYS A 17 -14.92 -17.94 -16.93
C LYS A 17 -13.62 -17.39 -17.49
N PHE A 18 -13.40 -16.10 -17.31
CA PHE A 18 -12.25 -15.41 -17.87
C PHE A 18 -11.01 -15.57 -16.99
N ALA A 19 -9.86 -15.79 -17.63
CA ALA A 19 -8.55 -15.88 -17.00
C ALA A 19 -7.87 -14.51 -16.90
N LYS A 20 -8.09 -13.61 -17.87
CA LYS A 20 -7.50 -12.28 -17.83
C LYS A 20 -8.07 -11.48 -16.65
N LYS A 21 -7.16 -10.88 -15.88
CA LYS A 21 -7.47 -9.97 -14.77
C LYS A 21 -7.28 -8.52 -15.21
N PHE A 22 -8.05 -7.61 -14.63
CA PHE A 22 -7.89 -6.18 -14.80
C PHE A 22 -7.18 -5.59 -13.58
N LEU A 23 -6.16 -4.76 -13.81
CA LEU A 23 -5.51 -4.00 -12.76
C LEU A 23 -6.10 -2.58 -12.76
N ILE A 24 -6.67 -2.17 -11.63
CA ILE A 24 -7.32 -0.87 -11.46
C ILE A 24 -6.82 -0.27 -10.16
N ASP A 25 -6.27 0.94 -10.23
CA ASP A 25 -5.90 1.70 -9.03
C ASP A 25 -7.16 2.08 -8.25
N TYR A 26 -7.11 1.89 -6.94
CA TYR A 26 -8.22 2.19 -6.04
C TYR A 26 -7.95 3.50 -5.28
N TYR A 27 -8.91 4.42 -5.36
CA TYR A 27 -8.91 5.71 -4.68
C TYR A 27 -10.20 5.81 -3.86
N PHE A 28 -10.08 5.64 -2.55
CA PHE A 28 -11.22 5.65 -1.64
C PHE A 28 -12.04 6.93 -1.75
N GLU A 29 -11.37 8.08 -1.93
CA GLU A 29 -11.96 9.40 -2.01
C GLU A 29 -12.68 9.70 -3.33
N LEU A 30 -12.65 8.79 -4.32
CA LEU A 30 -13.25 9.00 -5.64
C LEU A 30 -14.36 7.99 -5.94
N VAL A 31 -15.45 8.47 -6.53
CA VAL A 31 -16.48 7.62 -7.12
C VAL A 31 -16.00 7.10 -8.48
N GLN A 32 -15.32 5.96 -8.47
CA GLN A 32 -14.79 5.32 -9.67
C GLN A 32 -15.86 4.47 -10.37
N LYS A 33 -16.52 5.03 -11.39
CA LYS A 33 -17.57 4.33 -12.16
C LYS A 33 -16.99 3.37 -13.18
N LEU A 34 -17.52 2.15 -13.22
CA LEU A 34 -17.15 1.08 -14.13
C LEU A 34 -18.36 0.62 -14.93
N LYS A 35 -18.11 0.28 -16.21
CA LYS A 35 -19.11 -0.28 -17.12
C LYS A 35 -18.55 -1.54 -17.77
N PHE A 36 -19.28 -2.63 -17.66
CA PHE A 36 -18.97 -3.92 -18.26
C PHE A 36 -19.93 -4.17 -19.42
N GLY A 37 -19.41 -4.31 -20.63
CA GLY A 37 -20.18 -4.67 -21.82
C GLY A 37 -19.89 -6.11 -22.24
N ILE A 38 -20.92 -6.90 -22.46
CA ILE A 38 -20.83 -8.32 -22.78
C ILE A 38 -21.28 -8.51 -24.23
N TYR A 39 -20.44 -9.20 -25.00
CA TYR A 39 -20.63 -9.41 -26.44
C TYR A 39 -20.47 -10.89 -26.77
N ASP A 40 -21.32 -11.39 -27.65
CA ASP A 40 -21.07 -12.63 -28.38
C ASP A 40 -20.23 -12.29 -29.61
N ILE A 41 -19.02 -12.83 -29.63
CA ILE A 41 -18.05 -12.51 -30.68
C ILE A 41 -18.19 -13.58 -31.75
N ASP A 42 -18.71 -13.20 -32.91
CA ASP A 42 -18.83 -14.09 -34.07
C ASP A 42 -17.67 -13.91 -35.03
N ASN A 43 -17.07 -12.72 -35.02
CA ASN A 43 -16.15 -12.31 -36.06
C ASN A 43 -14.68 -12.58 -35.71
N LYS A 44 -13.82 -12.41 -36.72
CA LYS A 44 -12.34 -12.48 -36.58
C LYS A 44 -11.71 -11.09 -36.40
N THR A 45 -12.52 -10.04 -36.52
CA THR A 45 -12.14 -8.63 -36.37
C THR A 45 -12.01 -8.28 -34.89
N PHE A 46 -11.26 -7.21 -34.60
CA PHE A 46 -11.10 -6.70 -33.23
C PHE A 46 -12.21 -5.70 -32.84
N ASP A 47 -12.83 -5.08 -33.83
CA ASP A 47 -13.98 -4.19 -33.63
C ASP A 47 -15.20 -5.01 -33.18
N LEU A 48 -16.05 -4.42 -32.34
CA LEU A 48 -17.27 -5.03 -31.79
C LEU A 48 -18.54 -4.52 -32.49
N ASN A 49 -18.40 -3.65 -33.51
CA ASN A 49 -19.54 -3.04 -34.19
C ASN A 49 -20.45 -4.05 -34.91
N ASP A 50 -19.92 -5.21 -35.27
CA ASP A 50 -20.60 -6.31 -35.96
C ASP A 50 -20.82 -7.54 -35.07
N ASP A 51 -20.46 -7.47 -33.78
CA ASP A 51 -20.67 -8.51 -32.77
C ASP A 51 -21.97 -8.28 -31.98
N ASP A 52 -22.61 -9.37 -31.55
CA ASP A 52 -23.91 -9.31 -30.89
C ASP A 52 -23.79 -8.84 -29.43
N PHE A 53 -24.42 -7.72 -29.09
CA PHE A 53 -24.43 -7.18 -27.73
C PHE A 53 -25.41 -7.94 -26.83
N LEU A 54 -24.88 -8.68 -25.86
CA LEU A 54 -25.67 -9.49 -24.93
C LEU A 54 -26.20 -8.71 -23.73
N GLY A 55 -25.50 -7.66 -23.31
CA GLY A 55 -25.92 -6.81 -22.19
C GLY A 55 -24.78 -6.05 -21.53
N GLU A 56 -25.12 -5.22 -20.56
CA GLU A 56 -24.18 -4.44 -19.76
C GLU A 56 -24.53 -4.46 -18.27
N PHE A 57 -23.54 -4.10 -17.47
CA PHE A 57 -23.67 -3.82 -16.05
C PHE A 57 -22.81 -2.60 -15.69
N GLU A 58 -23.38 -1.67 -14.94
CA GLU A 58 -22.69 -0.48 -14.43
C GLU A 58 -22.68 -0.51 -12.89
N CYS A 59 -21.53 -0.19 -12.30
CA CYS A 59 -21.35 -0.08 -10.85
C CYS A 59 -20.19 0.87 -10.52
N THR A 60 -19.98 1.12 -9.24
CA THR A 60 -18.73 1.75 -8.77
C THR A 60 -17.72 0.67 -8.38
N LEU A 61 -16.43 1.02 -8.39
CA LEU A 61 -15.39 0.16 -7.82
C LEU A 61 -15.62 -0.07 -6.32
N GLY A 62 -16.16 0.93 -5.61
CA GLY A 62 -16.55 0.85 -4.20
C GLY A 62 -17.49 -0.33 -3.92
N GLN A 63 -18.54 -0.49 -4.73
CA GLN A 63 -19.49 -1.60 -4.62
C GLN A 63 -18.85 -2.99 -4.82
N ILE A 64 -17.85 -3.08 -5.70
CA ILE A 64 -17.15 -4.35 -5.95
C ILE A 64 -16.28 -4.69 -4.73
N VAL A 65 -15.51 -3.73 -4.21
CA VAL A 65 -14.59 -3.99 -3.09
C VAL A 65 -15.32 -4.15 -1.75
N SER A 66 -16.49 -3.54 -1.54
CA SER A 66 -17.28 -3.74 -0.32
C SER A 66 -17.95 -5.12 -0.24
N SER A 67 -18.23 -5.75 -1.39
CA SER A 67 -18.85 -7.08 -1.43
C SER A 67 -17.87 -8.24 -1.66
N ARG A 68 -16.62 -7.94 -2.06
CA ARG A 68 -15.57 -8.85 -2.56
C ARG A 68 -15.95 -9.62 -3.84
N THR A 69 -17.12 -10.26 -3.86
CA THR A 69 -17.74 -10.88 -5.03
C THR A 69 -19.13 -10.30 -5.25
N LEU A 70 -19.37 -9.77 -6.44
CA LEU A 70 -20.61 -9.13 -6.84
C LEU A 70 -21.24 -9.89 -8.01
N THR A 71 -22.45 -10.42 -7.82
CA THR A 71 -23.23 -11.04 -8.90
C THR A 71 -24.47 -10.19 -9.19
N LYS A 72 -24.62 -9.73 -10.44
CA LYS A 72 -25.72 -8.84 -10.85
C LYS A 72 -26.30 -9.26 -12.21
N PRO A 73 -27.61 -9.05 -12.43
CA PRO A 73 -28.22 -9.31 -13.74
C PRO A 73 -27.72 -8.31 -14.79
N LEU A 74 -27.69 -8.74 -16.04
CA LEU A 74 -27.37 -7.87 -17.17
C LEU A 74 -28.60 -7.09 -17.64
N VAL A 75 -28.37 -5.90 -18.17
CA VAL A 75 -29.39 -5.06 -18.80
C VAL A 75 -28.99 -4.68 -20.22
N HIS A 76 -29.95 -4.36 -21.07
CA HIS A 76 -29.66 -3.71 -22.36
C HIS A 76 -29.39 -2.22 -22.16
N LYS A 77 -28.89 -1.53 -23.20
CA LYS A 77 -28.60 -0.08 -23.18
C LYS A 77 -29.80 0.82 -22.81
N ASN A 78 -31.02 0.30 -22.91
CA ASN A 78 -32.26 0.98 -22.52
C ASN A 78 -32.69 0.67 -21.08
N GLY A 79 -31.85 -0.03 -20.29
CA GLY A 79 -32.11 -0.41 -18.91
C GLY A 79 -33.06 -1.61 -18.72
N ARG A 80 -33.60 -2.19 -19.80
CA ARG A 80 -34.46 -3.39 -19.68
C ARG A 80 -33.62 -4.63 -19.38
N PRO A 81 -34.15 -5.62 -18.63
CA PRO A 81 -33.45 -6.87 -18.37
C PRO A 81 -32.99 -7.56 -19.66
N ALA A 82 -31.72 -7.94 -19.72
CA ALA A 82 -31.14 -8.70 -20.84
C ALA A 82 -31.34 -10.21 -20.63
N GLY A 83 -32.61 -10.62 -20.62
CA GLY A 83 -32.98 -12.01 -20.37
C GLY A 83 -32.64 -12.48 -18.96
N ARG A 84 -32.05 -13.68 -18.84
CA ARG A 84 -31.61 -14.30 -17.57
C ARG A 84 -30.10 -14.25 -17.38
N GLY A 85 -29.39 -13.46 -18.19
CA GLY A 85 -27.95 -13.30 -18.11
C GLY A 85 -27.53 -12.57 -16.84
N SER A 86 -26.40 -12.97 -16.27
CA SER A 86 -25.78 -12.30 -15.13
C SER A 86 -24.28 -12.24 -15.29
N ILE A 87 -23.67 -11.27 -14.63
CA ILE A 87 -22.22 -11.13 -14.51
C ILE A 87 -21.82 -11.35 -13.05
N THR A 88 -20.71 -12.06 -12.83
CA THR A 88 -20.08 -12.18 -11.52
C THR A 88 -18.68 -11.58 -11.59
N ILE A 89 -18.39 -10.67 -10.67
CA ILE A 89 -17.11 -9.95 -10.58
C ILE A 89 -16.52 -10.22 -9.20
N THR A 90 -15.25 -10.59 -9.14
CA THR A 90 -14.51 -10.77 -7.89
C THR A 90 -13.30 -9.85 -7.88
N ALA A 91 -13.04 -9.17 -6.77
CA ALA A 91 -11.89 -8.31 -6.58
C ALA A 91 -10.98 -8.83 -5.45
N GLU A 92 -9.68 -8.60 -5.62
CA GLU A 92 -8.63 -8.89 -4.63
C GLU A 92 -7.64 -7.72 -4.66
N GLU A 93 -7.13 -7.30 -3.50
CA GLU A 93 -6.06 -6.30 -3.45
C GLU A 93 -4.73 -6.92 -3.91
N VAL A 94 -4.10 -6.30 -4.91
CA VAL A 94 -2.80 -6.75 -5.45
C VAL A 94 -1.69 -5.95 -4.78
N LYS A 95 -1.51 -6.16 -3.46
CA LYS A 95 -0.45 -5.53 -2.68
C LYS A 95 0.18 -6.54 -1.73
N ASP A 96 1.52 -6.54 -1.66
CA ASP A 96 2.21 -7.26 -0.59
C ASP A 96 2.12 -6.46 0.70
N ASN A 97 1.18 -6.85 1.54
CA ASN A 97 0.92 -6.26 2.85
C ASN A 97 1.77 -6.89 3.97
N ARG A 98 2.78 -7.70 3.62
CA ARG A 98 3.72 -8.25 4.60
C ARG A 98 4.73 -7.20 5.04
N VAL A 99 4.94 -7.14 6.35
CA VAL A 99 5.95 -6.31 7.00
C VAL A 99 6.89 -7.18 7.82
N VAL A 100 8.15 -6.77 7.87
CA VAL A 100 9.21 -7.38 8.67
C VAL A 100 9.34 -6.61 9.97
N VAL A 101 9.02 -7.26 11.09
CA VAL A 101 9.19 -6.75 12.45
C VAL A 101 10.62 -7.09 12.90
N LEU A 102 11.38 -6.08 13.31
CA LEU A 102 12.78 -6.22 13.70
C LEU A 102 13.04 -5.66 15.10
N GLU A 103 13.79 -6.43 15.90
CA GLU A 103 14.42 -5.97 17.14
C GLU A 103 15.94 -6.08 16.97
N VAL A 104 16.63 -4.95 17.02
CA VAL A 104 18.06 -4.87 16.71
C VAL A 104 18.80 -4.16 17.83
N GLU A 105 20.00 -4.65 18.12
CA GLU A 105 20.96 -4.00 19.02
C GLU A 105 22.36 -4.07 18.43
N ALA A 106 23.29 -3.31 18.98
CA ALA A 106 24.70 -3.44 18.65
C ALA A 106 25.54 -3.44 19.92
N ARG A 107 26.78 -3.89 19.80
CA ARG A 107 27.75 -3.89 20.88
C ARG A 107 29.16 -3.62 20.39
N LYS A 108 29.95 -3.03 21.27
CA LYS A 108 31.37 -2.70 21.03
C LYS A 108 31.55 -1.91 19.74
N LEU A 109 30.63 -0.99 19.45
CA LEU A 109 30.79 -0.09 18.31
C LEU A 109 32.06 0.75 18.47
N ASP A 110 32.74 1.02 17.36
CA ASP A 110 33.89 1.93 17.36
C ASP A 110 33.41 3.35 17.65
N ASN A 111 34.03 4.01 18.62
CA ASN A 111 33.78 5.42 18.93
C ASN A 111 34.35 6.33 17.84
N LYS A 112 33.57 7.30 17.34
CA LYS A 112 34.07 8.35 16.42
C LYS A 112 34.17 9.72 17.06
N ASP A 113 33.50 9.95 18.19
CA ASP A 113 33.56 11.22 18.91
C ASP A 113 34.85 11.42 19.72
N PHE A 114 35.38 12.64 19.69
CA PHE A 114 36.49 13.07 20.54
C PHE A 114 36.06 13.35 21.99
N PHE A 115 34.83 13.85 22.20
CA PHE A 115 34.27 14.17 23.51
C PHE A 115 32.96 13.42 23.75
N GLY A 116 33.09 12.16 24.17
CA GLY A 116 31.94 11.29 24.43
C GLY A 116 32.10 9.93 23.78
N LYS A 117 30.98 9.26 23.53
CA LYS A 117 30.86 8.09 22.69
C LYS A 117 29.97 8.45 21.51
N SER A 118 30.10 7.70 20.43
CA SER A 118 29.20 7.75 19.29
C SER A 118 27.71 7.77 19.67
N ASP A 119 26.95 8.44 18.81
CA ASP A 119 25.50 8.56 18.75
C ASP A 119 24.95 7.66 17.61
N PRO A 120 24.97 6.32 17.73
CA PRO A 120 24.72 5.44 16.61
C PRO A 120 23.26 5.35 16.13
N TYR A 121 23.10 5.16 14.82
CA TYR A 121 21.87 4.75 14.16
C TYR A 121 22.15 3.79 12.98
N LEU A 122 21.13 3.05 12.55
CA LEU A 122 21.21 2.12 11.42
C LEU A 122 20.43 2.64 10.21
N GLU A 123 20.96 2.38 9.01
CA GLU A 123 20.28 2.57 7.74
C GLU A 123 20.19 1.25 6.97
N PHE A 124 18.96 0.85 6.65
CA PHE A 124 18.68 -0.33 5.84
C PHE A 124 18.50 0.08 4.38
N HIS A 125 19.16 -0.65 3.49
CA HIS A 125 19.19 -0.37 2.06
C HIS A 125 18.82 -1.61 1.25
N LYS A 126 18.00 -1.40 0.22
CA LYS A 126 17.73 -2.40 -0.81
C LYS A 126 18.64 -2.20 -2.02
N GLN A 127 18.97 -3.28 -2.71
CA GLN A 127 19.66 -3.20 -4.00
C GLN A 127 18.63 -3.13 -5.14
N THR A 128 18.70 -2.10 -5.97
CA THR A 128 17.85 -1.93 -7.16
C THR A 128 18.38 -2.76 -8.33
N GLY A 129 17.57 -2.92 -9.40
CA GLY A 129 17.92 -3.76 -10.55
C GLY A 129 19.14 -3.29 -11.34
N ASP A 130 19.47 -2.00 -11.26
CA ASP A 130 20.68 -1.36 -11.80
C ASP A 130 21.90 -1.46 -10.86
N GLY A 131 21.76 -2.13 -9.72
CA GLY A 131 22.83 -2.38 -8.75
C GLY A 131 23.03 -1.27 -7.71
N ASN A 132 22.28 -0.18 -7.79
CA ASN A 132 22.33 0.92 -6.82
C ASN A 132 21.71 0.53 -5.47
N TRP A 133 22.10 1.26 -4.42
CA TRP A 133 21.55 1.08 -3.07
C TRP A 133 20.59 2.22 -2.74
N VAL A 134 19.39 1.88 -2.28
CA VAL A 134 18.36 2.86 -1.88
C VAL A 134 17.99 2.63 -0.43
N MET A 135 18.07 3.67 0.40
CA MET A 135 17.67 3.63 1.81
C MET A 135 16.16 3.44 1.91
N VAL A 136 15.74 2.44 2.69
CA VAL A 136 14.32 2.10 2.90
C VAL A 136 13.87 2.31 4.34
N HIS A 137 14.81 2.38 5.28
CA HIS A 137 14.52 2.60 6.69
C HIS A 137 15.75 3.17 7.41
N ARG A 138 15.50 4.01 8.41
CA ARG A 138 16.49 4.53 9.35
C ARG A 138 15.94 4.42 10.77
N THR A 139 16.75 3.92 11.70
CA THR A 139 16.37 3.84 13.12
C THR A 139 16.49 5.21 13.80
N GLU A 140 16.06 5.32 15.05
CA GLU A 140 16.40 6.46 15.89
C GLU A 140 17.91 6.52 16.18
N VAL A 141 18.38 7.73 16.53
CA VAL A 141 19.73 7.99 17.04
C VAL A 141 19.74 7.76 18.55
N ILE A 142 20.69 6.96 19.04
CA ILE A 142 20.87 6.72 20.48
C ILE A 142 22.15 7.42 20.92
N LYS A 143 22.03 8.46 21.74
CA LYS A 143 23.17 9.29 22.12
C LYS A 143 24.15 8.60 23.08
N ASN A 144 25.45 8.85 22.88
CA ASN A 144 26.55 8.51 23.76
C ASN A 144 26.57 7.03 24.18
N ASN A 145 26.44 6.13 23.20
CA ASN A 145 26.25 4.70 23.45
C ASN A 145 26.93 3.80 22.41
N LEU A 146 27.92 3.01 22.83
CA LEU A 146 28.58 2.00 21.98
C LEU A 146 27.90 0.61 21.99
N ASN A 147 26.82 0.47 22.76
CA ASN A 147 26.00 -0.74 22.84
C ASN A 147 24.50 -0.40 22.75
N PRO A 148 24.05 0.23 21.66
CA PRO A 148 22.68 0.68 21.51
C PRO A 148 21.69 -0.49 21.40
N VAL A 149 20.49 -0.31 21.95
CA VAL A 149 19.32 -1.14 21.69
C VAL A 149 18.26 -0.23 21.10
N TRP A 150 17.99 -0.36 19.80
CA TRP A 150 16.98 0.46 19.12
C TRP A 150 15.57 -0.07 19.42
N LYS A 151 14.58 0.82 19.34
CA LYS A 151 13.16 0.46 19.46
C LYS A 151 12.80 -0.54 18.36
N PRO A 152 11.87 -1.48 18.63
CA PRO A 152 11.34 -2.35 17.58
C PRO A 152 10.72 -1.52 16.45
N PHE A 153 10.95 -1.94 15.21
CA PHE A 153 10.46 -1.25 14.02
C PHE A 153 9.94 -2.23 12.96
N LYS A 154 9.22 -1.69 11.97
CA LYS A 154 8.65 -2.44 10.85
C LYS A 154 9.18 -1.89 9.52
N ILE A 155 9.49 -2.78 8.58
CA ILE A 155 9.78 -2.42 7.19
C ILE A 155 8.91 -3.27 6.27
N SER A 156 8.28 -2.67 5.25
CA SER A 156 7.59 -3.45 4.20
C SER A 156 8.54 -4.47 3.57
N LEU A 157 8.11 -5.74 3.47
CA LEU A 157 8.93 -6.81 2.88
C LEU A 157 9.27 -6.50 1.41
N ASN A 158 8.29 -6.01 0.65
CA ASN A 158 8.52 -5.54 -0.72
C ASN A 158 9.51 -4.37 -0.78
N SER A 159 9.43 -3.43 0.16
CA SER A 159 10.39 -2.33 0.21
C SER A 159 11.79 -2.81 0.55
N LEU A 160 11.93 -3.74 1.49
CA LEU A 160 13.24 -4.20 1.97
C LEU A 160 13.96 -5.08 0.94
N CYS A 161 13.25 -5.98 0.27
CA CYS A 161 13.87 -7.00 -0.59
C CYS A 161 13.05 -7.41 -1.81
N TYR A 162 12.09 -6.59 -2.26
CA TYR A 162 11.17 -6.92 -3.38
C TYR A 162 10.42 -8.24 -3.16
N SER A 163 10.18 -8.60 -1.89
CA SER A 163 9.53 -9.84 -1.51
C SER A 163 10.29 -11.11 -1.91
N ASP A 164 11.54 -10.94 -2.35
CA ASP A 164 12.50 -12.00 -2.65
C ASP A 164 13.42 -12.16 -1.44
N MET A 165 13.33 -13.34 -0.82
CA MET A 165 13.98 -13.62 0.46
C MET A 165 15.50 -13.64 0.39
N ASP A 166 16.05 -13.82 -0.82
CA ASP A 166 17.47 -14.01 -1.06
C ASP A 166 18.14 -12.78 -1.69
N LYS A 167 17.37 -11.70 -1.96
CA LYS A 167 17.94 -10.41 -2.36
C LYS A 167 18.81 -9.83 -1.25
N SER A 168 19.93 -9.23 -1.66
CA SER A 168 20.88 -8.61 -0.74
C SER A 168 20.29 -7.35 -0.11
N ILE A 169 20.44 -7.26 1.21
CA ILE A 169 20.09 -6.12 2.05
C ILE A 169 21.40 -5.60 2.65
N LYS A 170 21.69 -4.31 2.46
CA LYS A 170 22.84 -3.65 3.09
C LYS A 170 22.35 -2.90 4.32
N VAL A 171 23.09 -3.05 5.42
CA VAL A 171 22.85 -2.30 6.66
C VAL A 171 24.11 -1.52 6.98
N GLU A 172 23.95 -0.21 7.20
CA GLU A 172 25.04 0.70 7.56
C GLU A 172 24.79 1.26 8.95
N CYS A 173 25.83 1.28 9.77
CA CYS A 173 25.81 1.89 11.09
C CYS A 173 26.61 3.19 11.02
N TYR A 174 25.96 4.28 11.38
CA TYR A 174 26.51 5.63 11.34
C TYR A 174 26.57 6.23 12.73
N ASP A 175 27.51 7.16 12.92
CA ASP A 175 27.57 8.07 14.03
C ASP A 175 26.88 9.39 13.66
N TYR A 176 25.98 9.89 14.51
CA TYR A 176 25.27 11.12 14.22
C TYR A 176 26.09 12.36 14.65
N ASP A 177 26.58 13.10 13.68
CA ASP A 177 27.13 14.45 13.89
C ASP A 177 26.11 15.57 13.65
N SER A 178 26.03 16.54 14.57
CA SER A 178 25.07 17.66 14.48
C SER A 178 25.28 18.60 13.29
N ASP A 179 26.46 18.59 12.67
CA ASP A 179 26.79 19.39 11.49
C ASP A 179 26.39 18.71 10.16
N GLY A 180 25.83 17.49 10.24
CA GLY A 180 25.40 16.69 9.10
C GLY A 180 26.50 15.83 8.47
N SER A 181 27.73 15.85 9.00
CA SER A 181 28.88 15.07 8.49
C SER A 181 28.95 13.64 9.04
N HIS A 182 27.80 12.98 9.18
CA HIS A 182 27.65 11.69 9.87
C HIS A 182 28.69 10.64 9.47
N ASP A 183 29.42 10.15 10.46
CA ASP A 183 30.56 9.29 10.26
C ASP A 183 30.17 7.80 10.16
N LEU A 184 30.53 7.13 9.06
CA LEU A 184 30.28 5.69 8.93
C LEU A 184 31.09 4.90 9.98
N ILE A 185 30.40 4.20 10.88
CA ILE A 185 31.00 3.24 11.82
C ILE A 185 31.40 1.99 11.04
N GLY A 186 30.47 1.38 10.32
CA GLY A 186 30.72 0.25 9.43
C GLY A 186 29.42 -0.26 8.78
N SER A 187 29.53 -1.33 8.01
CA SER A 187 28.42 -1.90 7.25
C SER A 187 28.50 -3.42 7.17
N PHE A 188 27.38 -4.06 6.87
CA PHE A 188 27.32 -5.47 6.49
C PHE A 188 26.22 -5.69 5.43
N GLN A 189 26.28 -6.83 4.75
CA GLN A 189 25.21 -7.30 3.87
C GLN A 189 24.63 -8.60 4.41
N THR A 190 23.34 -8.80 4.16
CA THR A 190 22.57 -9.98 4.60
C THR A 190 21.41 -10.23 3.62
N THR A 191 20.58 -11.22 3.92
CA THR A 191 19.34 -11.51 3.20
C THR A 191 18.20 -11.69 4.20
N MET A 192 16.96 -11.64 3.73
CA MET A 192 15.80 -11.88 4.58
C MET A 192 15.78 -13.34 5.08
N SER A 193 16.23 -14.29 4.26
CA SER A 193 16.44 -15.69 4.66
C SER A 193 17.33 -15.79 5.90
N LYS A 194 18.45 -15.05 5.92
CA LYS A 194 19.37 -15.03 7.08
C LYS A 194 18.79 -14.30 8.29
N LEU A 195 18.15 -13.15 8.07
CA LEU A 195 17.54 -12.35 9.15
C LEU A 195 16.45 -13.14 9.89
N LYS A 196 15.64 -13.94 9.18
CA LYS A 196 14.57 -14.76 9.79
C LYS A 196 15.06 -15.88 10.70
N GLU A 197 16.33 -16.22 10.68
CA GLU A 197 16.91 -17.16 11.65
C GLU A 197 16.95 -16.56 13.08
N ALA A 198 16.82 -15.24 13.21
CA ALA A 198 16.87 -14.55 14.49
C ALA A 198 15.66 -14.83 15.39
N SER A 199 15.93 -15.27 16.61
CA SER A 199 14.96 -15.40 17.68
C SER A 199 15.52 -14.83 18.98
N ARG A 200 14.65 -14.46 19.93
CA ARG A 200 15.10 -13.83 21.19
C ARG A 200 16.05 -14.72 22.01
N SER A 201 15.99 -16.04 21.81
CA SER A 201 16.91 -17.03 22.40
C SER A 201 18.16 -17.31 21.57
N SER A 202 18.15 -16.99 20.27
CA SER A 202 19.27 -17.21 19.34
C SER A 202 19.35 -16.05 18.35
N PRO A 203 19.96 -14.92 18.74
CA PRO A 203 20.13 -13.77 17.86
C PRO A 203 21.07 -14.09 16.69
N VAL A 204 20.85 -13.43 15.55
CA VAL A 204 21.78 -13.47 14.41
C VAL A 204 22.70 -12.27 14.50
N GLU A 205 24.00 -12.50 14.37
CA GLU A 205 25.01 -11.46 14.54
C GLU A 205 25.77 -11.19 13.26
N PHE A 206 26.06 -9.91 13.03
CA PHE A 206 26.79 -9.43 11.87
C PHE A 206 27.95 -8.55 12.34
N GLU A 207 29.14 -8.83 11.82
CA GLU A 207 30.28 -7.95 12.03
C GLU A 207 30.09 -6.65 11.25
N CYS A 208 30.18 -5.52 11.94
CA CYS A 208 30.10 -4.21 11.32
C CYS A 208 31.47 -3.86 10.72
N ILE A 209 31.59 -3.84 9.38
CA ILE A 209 32.87 -3.67 8.70
C ILE A 209 33.01 -2.27 8.10
N ASN A 210 34.07 -1.56 8.49
CA ASN A 210 34.49 -0.33 7.86
C ASN A 210 35.59 -0.62 6.84
N GLU A 211 35.25 -0.56 5.55
CA GLU A 211 36.19 -0.90 4.47
C GLU A 211 37.46 -0.04 4.48
N LYS A 212 37.32 1.26 4.77
CA LYS A 212 38.47 2.18 4.87
C LYS A 212 39.42 1.78 6.00
N LYS A 213 38.91 1.33 7.15
CA LYS A 213 39.74 0.81 8.25
C LYS A 213 40.34 -0.55 7.92
N ARG A 214 39.57 -1.45 7.31
CA ARG A 214 40.01 -2.80 6.90
C ARG A 214 41.21 -2.74 5.96
N GLN A 215 41.19 -1.82 5.00
CA GLN A 215 42.31 -1.62 4.06
C GLN A 215 43.56 -0.99 4.72
N LYS A 216 43.37 -0.16 5.76
CA LYS A 216 44.47 0.60 6.39
C LYS A 216 45.12 -0.11 7.59
N LYS A 217 44.38 -0.98 8.32
CA LYS A 217 44.82 -1.57 9.59
C LYS A 217 45.00 -3.08 9.46
N LYS A 218 46.24 -3.58 9.57
CA LYS A 218 46.59 -5.00 9.43
C LYS A 218 45.83 -5.94 10.39
N ASN A 219 45.49 -5.50 11.61
CA ASN A 219 44.82 -6.31 12.63
C ASN A 219 43.36 -5.87 12.89
N TYR A 220 42.72 -5.23 11.90
CA TYR A 220 41.32 -4.84 12.01
C TYR A 220 40.41 -6.08 11.99
N LYS A 221 39.53 -6.21 12.99
CA LYS A 221 38.51 -7.27 13.05
C LYS A 221 37.17 -6.74 12.55
N ASN A 222 36.58 -5.81 13.31
CA ASN A 222 35.32 -5.14 12.99
C ASN A 222 35.26 -3.80 13.74
N SER A 223 34.21 -3.01 13.48
CA SER A 223 33.88 -1.74 14.15
C SER A 223 32.67 -1.93 15.09
N GLY A 224 32.53 -3.14 15.63
CA GLY A 224 31.41 -3.59 16.45
C GLY A 224 30.60 -4.73 15.82
N ILE A 225 29.63 -5.22 16.57
CA ILE A 225 28.72 -6.31 16.16
C ILE A 225 27.30 -5.79 16.24
N VAL A 226 26.53 -5.96 15.16
CA VAL A 226 25.09 -5.71 15.12
C VAL A 226 24.37 -7.05 15.28
N SER A 227 23.44 -7.13 16.21
CA SER A 227 22.67 -8.34 16.52
C SER A 227 21.20 -8.10 16.26
N VAL A 228 20.61 -8.95 15.42
CA VAL A 228 19.17 -9.02 15.23
C VAL A 228 18.64 -10.04 16.22
N LYS A 229 17.92 -9.56 17.25
CA LYS A 229 17.35 -10.40 18.31
C LYS A 229 16.05 -11.05 17.89
N HIS A 230 15.29 -10.39 17.04
CA HIS A 230 14.00 -10.90 16.60
C HIS A 230 13.73 -10.39 15.20
N CYS A 231 13.26 -11.30 14.35
CA CYS A 231 12.82 -11.01 13.01
C CYS A 231 11.58 -11.84 12.70
N GLU A 232 10.46 -11.19 12.45
CA GLU A 232 9.20 -11.86 12.10
C GLU A 232 8.58 -11.21 10.87
N ILE A 233 8.06 -12.03 9.96
CA ILE A 233 7.25 -11.53 8.85
C ILE A 233 5.79 -11.73 9.25
N ILE A 234 5.07 -10.61 9.38
CA ILE A 234 3.63 -10.61 9.66
C ILE A 234 2.88 -9.99 8.48
N VAL A 235 1.61 -10.34 8.35
CA VAL A 235 0.67 -9.67 7.45
C VAL A 235 0.07 -8.48 8.20
N GLU A 236 0.16 -7.29 7.62
CA GLU A 236 -0.47 -6.09 8.16
C GLU A 236 -1.75 -5.79 7.39
N CYS A 237 -2.90 -5.88 8.06
CA CYS A 237 -4.20 -5.67 7.40
C CYS A 237 -4.29 -4.26 6.81
N THR A 238 -4.64 -4.18 5.53
CA THR A 238 -4.87 -2.92 4.82
C THR A 238 -6.28 -2.40 5.06
N PHE A 239 -6.55 -1.18 4.63
CA PHE A 239 -7.91 -0.64 4.58
C PHE A 239 -8.88 -1.58 3.82
N LEU A 240 -8.46 -2.08 2.65
CA LEU A 240 -9.29 -2.97 1.84
C LEU A 240 -9.50 -4.33 2.51
N ASP A 241 -8.54 -4.85 3.27
CA ASP A 241 -8.73 -6.07 4.05
C ASP A 241 -9.90 -5.93 5.04
N TYR A 242 -10.03 -4.77 5.70
CA TYR A 242 -11.15 -4.50 6.60
C TYR A 242 -12.47 -4.38 5.84
N ILE A 243 -12.51 -3.58 4.76
CA ILE A 243 -13.72 -3.36 3.96
C ILE A 243 -14.21 -4.68 3.33
N MET A 244 -13.33 -5.41 2.64
CA MET A 244 -13.65 -6.71 2.03
C MET A 244 -13.97 -7.79 3.09
N GLY A 245 -13.52 -7.59 4.33
CA GLY A 245 -13.85 -8.40 5.50
C GLY A 245 -15.21 -8.10 6.13
N GLY A 246 -15.95 -7.12 5.60
CA GLY A 246 -17.29 -6.74 6.08
C GLY A 246 -17.29 -5.57 7.07
N CYS A 247 -16.19 -4.85 7.24
CA CYS A 247 -16.20 -3.60 7.98
C CYS A 247 -16.98 -2.54 7.20
N GLN A 248 -17.96 -1.93 7.85
CA GLN A 248 -18.80 -0.87 7.28
C GLN A 248 -18.30 0.52 7.70
N LEU A 249 -18.58 1.53 6.87
CA LEU A 249 -18.32 2.93 7.16
C LEU A 249 -19.62 3.70 7.26
N ASN A 250 -20.03 4.02 8.49
CA ASN A 250 -21.28 4.73 8.73
C ASN A 250 -21.10 6.24 8.50
N PHE A 251 -21.94 6.82 7.66
CA PHE A 251 -21.92 8.27 7.41
C PHE A 251 -22.85 9.00 8.38
N THR A 252 -22.32 9.97 9.13
CA THR A 252 -23.09 10.85 10.02
C THR A 252 -22.86 12.31 9.65
N VAL A 253 -23.93 13.09 9.57
CA VAL A 253 -23.89 14.52 9.23
C VAL A 253 -24.50 15.34 10.36
N GLY A 254 -23.76 16.33 10.85
CA GLY A 254 -24.27 17.41 11.68
C GLY A 254 -24.34 18.70 10.85
N ILE A 255 -25.50 19.35 10.82
CA ILE A 255 -25.73 20.57 10.04
C ILE A 255 -25.94 21.74 11.00
N ASP A 256 -25.25 22.85 10.74
CA ASP A 256 -25.43 24.09 11.50
C ASP A 256 -26.73 24.80 11.08
N PHE A 257 -27.68 24.91 12.02
CA PHE A 257 -28.94 25.64 11.86
C PHE A 257 -28.98 26.93 12.71
N THR A 258 -27.82 27.51 13.04
CA THR A 258 -27.74 28.80 13.74
C THR A 258 -28.18 29.98 12.87
N GLY A 259 -28.58 31.07 13.52
CA GLY A 259 -29.12 32.27 12.85
C GLY A 259 -28.15 32.99 11.91
N SER A 260 -26.84 32.74 11.98
CA SER A 260 -25.86 33.31 11.05
C SER A 260 -26.01 32.84 9.61
N ASN A 261 -26.72 31.73 9.38
CA ASN A 261 -26.99 31.21 8.03
C ASN A 261 -28.07 32.01 7.27
N GLY A 262 -28.76 32.96 7.93
CA GLY A 262 -29.84 33.74 7.33
C GLY A 262 -31.17 32.98 7.22
N ASP A 263 -32.22 33.68 6.78
CA ASP A 263 -33.54 33.09 6.53
C ASP A 263 -33.50 32.19 5.28
N PRO A 264 -33.81 30.89 5.36
CA PRO A 264 -33.76 29.97 4.21
C PRO A 264 -34.65 30.35 3.02
N ARG A 265 -35.60 31.28 3.19
CA ARG A 265 -36.42 31.84 2.10
C ARG A 265 -35.71 32.92 1.31
N SER A 266 -34.64 33.49 1.86
CA SER A 266 -33.83 34.52 1.23
C SER A 266 -32.82 33.89 0.28
N PRO A 267 -32.67 34.40 -0.96
CA PRO A 267 -31.63 33.96 -1.89
C PRO A 267 -30.20 34.08 -1.36
N ASP A 268 -29.96 34.97 -0.38
CA ASP A 268 -28.64 35.19 0.22
C ASP A 268 -28.32 34.24 1.40
N SER A 269 -29.24 33.34 1.76
CA SER A 269 -29.03 32.38 2.86
C SER A 269 -28.17 31.20 2.42
N LEU A 270 -27.31 30.73 3.34
CA LEU A 270 -26.53 29.50 3.14
C LEU A 270 -27.41 28.24 3.07
N HIS A 271 -28.63 28.31 3.60
CA HIS A 271 -29.64 27.24 3.54
C HIS A 271 -30.65 27.45 2.40
N TYR A 272 -30.48 28.45 1.54
CA TYR A 272 -31.41 28.70 0.44
C TYR A 272 -31.46 27.50 -0.52
N LEU A 273 -32.68 27.09 -0.88
CA LEU A 273 -32.92 26.05 -1.88
C LEU A 273 -33.21 26.69 -3.23
N SER A 274 -32.15 26.86 -4.01
CA SER A 274 -32.26 27.44 -5.35
C SER A 274 -32.98 26.47 -6.32
N PRO A 275 -33.87 26.97 -7.19
CA PRO A 275 -34.44 26.15 -8.26
C PRO A 275 -33.40 25.74 -9.32
N ASN A 276 -32.24 26.41 -9.36
CA ASN A 276 -31.21 26.24 -10.39
C ASN A 276 -29.96 25.51 -9.90
N GLY A 277 -29.91 25.10 -8.62
CA GLY A 277 -28.69 24.50 -8.07
C GLY A 277 -28.79 24.13 -6.60
N VAL A 278 -27.68 23.63 -6.07
CA VAL A 278 -27.56 23.14 -4.70
C VAL A 278 -26.72 24.12 -3.89
N ASN A 279 -27.04 24.31 -2.61
CA ASN A 279 -26.25 25.13 -1.72
C ASN A 279 -24.99 24.39 -1.24
N GLU A 280 -24.12 25.07 -0.50
CA GLU A 280 -22.84 24.54 -0.05
C GLU A 280 -22.99 23.34 0.90
N TYR A 281 -23.97 23.38 1.80
CA TYR A 281 -24.28 22.24 2.68
C TYR A 281 -24.65 21.00 1.88
N LEU A 282 -25.58 21.14 0.94
CA LEU A 282 -26.00 20.05 0.07
C LEU A 282 -24.85 19.53 -0.80
N THR A 283 -24.02 20.43 -1.32
CA THR A 283 -22.84 20.07 -2.10
C THR A 283 -21.90 19.21 -1.27
N ALA A 284 -21.57 19.62 -0.04
CA ALA A 284 -20.72 18.87 0.87
C ALA A 284 -21.31 17.49 1.22
N ILE A 285 -22.61 17.44 1.55
CA ILE A 285 -23.32 16.20 1.87
C ILE A 285 -23.27 15.23 0.68
N TRP A 286 -23.52 15.71 -0.54
CA TRP A 286 -23.44 14.87 -1.73
C TRP A 286 -22.02 14.42 -2.03
N SER A 287 -21.03 15.31 -1.97
CA SER A 287 -19.64 14.95 -2.27
C SER A 287 -19.11 13.86 -1.35
N VAL A 288 -19.42 13.92 -0.05
CA VAL A 288 -18.99 12.89 0.91
C VAL A 288 -19.90 11.67 0.86
N GLY A 289 -21.22 11.87 0.88
CA GLY A 289 -22.20 10.79 0.90
C GLY A 289 -22.12 9.89 -0.33
N LEU A 290 -21.85 10.45 -1.51
CA LEU A 290 -21.72 9.66 -2.75
C LEU A 290 -20.54 8.70 -2.72
N VAL A 291 -19.50 9.00 -1.95
CA VAL A 291 -18.34 8.14 -1.76
C VAL A 291 -18.64 7.08 -0.70
N ILE A 292 -19.14 7.49 0.47
CA ILE A 292 -19.32 6.59 1.62
C ILE A 292 -20.47 5.59 1.43
N GLN A 293 -21.52 5.95 0.66
CA GLN A 293 -22.71 5.09 0.49
C GLN A 293 -22.41 3.66 0.02
N ASP A 294 -21.30 3.43 -0.67
CA ASP A 294 -20.94 2.10 -1.18
C ASP A 294 -20.34 1.17 -0.10
N TYR A 295 -20.08 1.71 1.08
CA TYR A 295 -19.40 1.07 2.21
C TYR A 295 -20.32 0.90 3.43
N ASP A 296 -21.62 1.16 3.29
CA ASP A 296 -22.64 0.99 4.30
C ASP A 296 -23.78 0.14 3.70
N THR A 297 -24.24 -0.91 4.39
CA THR A 297 -25.27 -1.85 3.88
C THR A 297 -26.40 -2.06 4.85
#